data_AF-R7WBB5-F1
#
_entry.id   AF-R7WBB5-F1
#
_cell.length_a   1.000
_cell.length_b   1.000
_cell.length_c   1.000
_cell.angle_alpha   90.00
_cell.angle_beta   90.00
_cell.angle_gamma   90.00
#
_symmetry.space_group_name_H-M   'P 1'
#
loop_
_entity.id
_entity.type
_entity.pdbx_description
1 polymer ?
#
loop_
_entity_poly.entity_id
_entity_poly.type
_entity_poly.pdbx_seq_one_letter_code
_entity_poly.pdbx_strand_id
1 'polypeptide(L)'
;MIKKGIRIFEDIANSKGGKGILLKSIGVVGANPDTVFEMVLSRDKHKRHEWDMLISDLELVETIDGYCDVVYGTYEPKYLNWWKSKKDFVFSRQWFRGQDGAYNILQSPASHKQKPPRHGYERTHINRKIDLSGLVFLQL
;
A
#
# COMPACT_ATOMS: atom_id res chain seq x y z
N MET A 1 20.45 -4.31 2.32
CA MET A 1 20.61 -5.61 1.59
C MET A 1 20.25 -5.41 0.12
N ILE A 2 20.91 -6.08 -0.83
CA ILE A 2 20.50 -6.08 -2.25
C ILE A 2 19.93 -7.45 -2.61
N LYS A 3 18.71 -7.50 -3.17
CA LYS A 3 18.04 -8.74 -3.60
C LYS A 3 17.38 -8.53 -4.96
N LYS A 4 17.81 -9.28 -5.98
CA LYS A 4 17.25 -9.22 -7.35
C LYS A 4 17.15 -7.78 -7.91
N GLY A 5 18.19 -6.96 -7.71
CA GLY A 5 18.22 -5.56 -8.18
C GLY A 5 17.51 -4.54 -7.28
N ILE A 6 16.87 -4.98 -6.18
CA ILE A 6 16.23 -4.11 -5.19
C ILE A 6 17.19 -3.91 -4.01
N ARG A 7 17.49 -2.65 -3.69
CA ARG A 7 18.19 -2.24 -2.46
C ARG A 7 17.16 -2.07 -1.35
N ILE A 8 17.36 -2.67 -0.19
CA ILE A 8 16.48 -2.57 0.98
C ILE A 8 17.27 -1.99 2.14
N PHE A 9 16.66 -1.01 2.80
CA PHE A 9 17.15 -0.27 3.95
C PHE A 9 16.15 -0.46 5.10
N GLU A 10 16.70 -0.63 6.28
CA GLU A 10 15.95 -0.81 7.52
C GLU A 10 16.49 0.21 8.52
N ASP A 11 15.60 0.94 9.18
CA ASP A 11 15.94 1.90 10.22
C ASP A 11 15.05 1.72 11.44
N ILE A 12 15.58 2.04 12.61
CA ILE A 12 14.86 1.96 13.88
C ILE A 12 14.14 3.29 14.10
N ALA A 13 12.82 3.27 13.96
CA ALA A 13 11.98 4.42 14.24
C ALA A 13 11.63 4.46 15.74
N ASN A 14 12.25 5.38 16.48
CA ASN A 14 11.82 5.72 17.83
C ASN A 14 10.53 6.54 17.77
N SER A 15 9.40 5.93 18.13
CA SER A 15 8.13 6.65 18.30
C SER A 15 7.69 6.68 19.74
N LYS A 16 6.91 7.72 20.08
CA LYS A 16 6.15 7.82 21.33
C LYS A 16 5.18 6.63 21.43
N GLY A 17 5.63 5.51 22.00
CA GLY A 17 4.84 4.26 22.11
C GLY A 17 5.58 2.95 21.84
N GLY A 18 6.85 2.98 21.41
CA GLY A 18 7.67 1.77 21.23
C GLY A 18 8.68 1.84 20.07
N LYS A 19 9.54 0.82 19.97
CA LYS A 19 10.53 0.62 18.90
C LYS A 19 9.82 0.12 17.64
N GLY A 20 9.73 0.95 16.61
CA GLY A 20 9.23 0.56 15.29
C GLY A 20 10.39 0.33 14.31
N ILE A 21 10.13 -0.38 13.23
CA ILE A 21 11.04 -0.50 12.09
C ILE A 21 10.47 0.35 10.96
N LEU A 22 11.32 1.13 10.30
CA LEU A 22 11.05 1.80 9.04
C LEU A 22 11.77 1.03 7.93
N LEU A 23 11.04 0.65 6.90
CA LEU A 23 11.59 0.01 5.72
C LEU A 23 11.57 0.98 4.54
N LYS A 24 12.66 1.01 3.79
CA LYS A 24 12.74 1.67 2.49
C LYS A 24 13.34 0.69 1.50
N SER A 25 12.85 0.68 0.28
CA SER A 25 13.47 -0.04 -0.82
C SER A 25 13.80 0.92 -1.96
N ILE A 26 14.77 0.55 -2.81
CA ILE A 26 15.12 1.24 -4.06
C ILE A 26 15.34 0.24 -5.20
N GLY A 27 14.67 0.42 -6.34
CA GLY A 27 14.68 -0.48 -7.49
C GLY A 27 14.30 0.31 -8.76
N VAL A 28 14.78 -0.16 -9.91
CA VAL A 28 14.53 0.44 -11.21
C VAL A 28 13.49 -0.41 -11.94
N VAL A 29 12.50 0.24 -12.54
CA VAL A 29 11.46 -0.41 -13.33
C VAL A 29 11.55 0.12 -14.76
N GLY A 30 11.60 -0.80 -15.73
CA GLY A 30 11.67 -0.48 -17.16
C GLY A 30 10.32 -0.07 -17.75
N ALA A 31 9.64 0.90 -17.14
CA ALA A 31 8.36 1.42 -17.58
C ALA A 31 8.29 2.93 -17.37
N ASN A 32 7.41 3.61 -18.12
CA ASN A 32 7.19 5.04 -17.91
C ASN A 32 6.49 5.27 -16.55
N PRO A 33 6.71 6.44 -15.90
CA PRO A 33 6.16 6.71 -14.58
C PRO A 33 4.63 6.72 -14.53
N ASP A 34 3.99 7.12 -15.62
CA ASP A 34 2.52 7.15 -15.73
C ASP A 34 1.93 5.73 -15.67
N THR A 35 2.50 4.78 -16.41
CA THR A 35 2.11 3.37 -16.41
C THR A 35 2.35 2.72 -15.05
N VAL A 36 3.48 3.02 -14.43
CA VAL A 36 3.76 2.61 -13.06
C VAL A 36 2.70 3.14 -12.10
N PHE A 37 2.41 4.43 -12.17
CA PHE A 37 1.45 5.10 -11.31
C PHE A 37 0.05 4.50 -11.46
N GLU A 38 -0.41 4.30 -12.70
CA GLU A 38 -1.67 3.64 -13.01
C GLU A 38 -1.73 2.20 -12.48
N MET A 39 -0.65 1.42 -12.64
CA MET A 39 -0.55 0.07 -12.10
C MET A 39 -0.64 0.05 -10.57
N VAL A 40 0.02 1.02 -9.90
CA VAL A 40 0.03 1.12 -8.44
C VAL A 40 -1.32 1.56 -7.88
N LEU A 41 -2.00 2.51 -8.52
CA LEU A 41 -3.31 2.98 -8.10
C LEU A 41 -4.48 2.11 -8.56
N SER A 42 -4.24 1.15 -9.48
CA SER A 42 -5.26 0.23 -9.95
C SER A 42 -5.95 -0.47 -8.78
N ARG A 43 -7.28 -0.50 -8.84
CA ARG A 43 -8.14 -1.25 -7.91
C ARG A 43 -8.46 -2.66 -8.42
N ASP A 44 -8.16 -2.92 -9.68
CA ASP A 44 -8.43 -4.17 -10.37
C ASP A 44 -7.49 -5.28 -9.87
N LYS A 45 -8.08 -6.41 -9.44
CA LYS A 45 -7.34 -7.60 -8.98
C LYS A 45 -6.24 -8.04 -9.92
N HIS A 46 -6.57 -8.13 -11.21
CA HIS A 46 -5.72 -8.75 -12.21
C HIS A 46 -4.46 -7.92 -12.40
N LYS A 47 -4.61 -6.59 -12.49
CA LYS A 47 -3.46 -5.67 -12.57
C LYS A 47 -2.64 -5.64 -11.28
N ARG A 48 -3.30 -5.68 -10.12
CA ARG A 48 -2.62 -5.63 -8.81
C ARG A 48 -1.84 -6.89 -8.51
N HIS A 49 -2.38 -8.06 -8.85
CA HIS A 49 -1.72 -9.34 -8.64
C HIS A 49 -0.40 -9.51 -9.38
N GLU A 50 -0.15 -8.71 -10.42
CA GLU A 50 1.15 -8.68 -11.10
C GLU A 50 2.29 -8.21 -10.16
N TRP A 51 1.98 -7.41 -9.14
CA TRP A 51 2.98 -6.80 -8.25
C TRP A 51 2.71 -6.96 -6.76
N ASP A 52 1.46 -7.17 -6.35
CA ASP A 52 1.03 -7.41 -4.98
C ASP A 52 0.09 -8.61 -4.91
N MET A 53 0.61 -9.67 -4.29
CA MET A 53 -0.14 -10.89 -4.09
C MET A 53 -0.91 -10.91 -2.75
N LEU A 54 -0.59 -10.01 -1.82
CA LEU A 54 -1.08 -10.04 -0.45
C LEU A 54 -2.44 -9.37 -0.31
N ILE A 55 -2.67 -8.30 -1.06
CA ILE A 55 -3.92 -7.57 -1.06
C ILE A 55 -4.82 -8.08 -2.18
N SER A 56 -6.08 -8.39 -1.85
CA SER A 56 -7.11 -8.74 -2.81
C SER A 56 -7.69 -7.45 -3.46
N ASP A 57 -8.90 -7.53 -4.00
CA ASP A 57 -9.60 -6.39 -4.60
C ASP A 57 -9.69 -5.19 -3.65
N LEU A 58 -9.50 -4.00 -4.22
CA LEU A 58 -9.76 -2.73 -3.56
C LEU A 58 -11.11 -2.18 -4.02
N GLU A 59 -11.96 -1.87 -3.06
CA GLU A 59 -13.22 -1.18 -3.29
C GLU A 59 -13.02 0.31 -3.02
N LEU A 60 -13.41 1.17 -3.97
CA LEU A 60 -13.48 2.60 -3.70
C LEU A 60 -14.63 2.89 -2.74
N VAL A 61 -14.30 3.56 -1.66
CA VAL A 61 -15.26 3.98 -0.64
C VAL A 61 -15.68 5.42 -0.88
N GLU A 62 -14.71 6.30 -1.15
CA GLU A 62 -14.95 7.73 -1.33
C GLU A 62 -13.85 8.34 -2.19
N THR A 63 -14.22 9.19 -3.15
CA THR A 63 -13.29 10.13 -3.79
C THR A 63 -13.40 11.44 -3.04
N ILE A 64 -12.31 11.86 -2.38
CA ILE A 64 -12.28 13.12 -1.62
C ILE A 64 -12.06 14.28 -2.59
N ASP A 65 -11.11 14.13 -3.50
CA ASP A 65 -10.83 15.04 -4.60
C ASP A 65 -10.18 14.28 -5.78
N GLY A 66 -9.66 14.98 -6.79
CA GLY A 66 -8.99 14.37 -7.94
C GLY A 66 -7.63 13.70 -7.64
N TYR A 67 -7.13 13.84 -6.41
CA TYR A 67 -5.80 13.45 -5.96
C TYR A 67 -5.81 12.62 -4.66
N CYS A 68 -7.00 12.35 -4.12
CA CYS A 68 -7.19 11.72 -2.83
C CYS A 68 -8.44 10.84 -2.83
N ASP A 69 -8.28 9.59 -2.42
CA ASP A 69 -9.39 8.67 -2.22
C ASP A 69 -9.26 7.84 -0.94
N VAL A 70 -10.38 7.21 -0.56
CA VAL A 70 -10.46 6.20 0.50
C VAL A 70 -10.88 4.88 -0.13
N VAL A 71 -10.12 3.83 0.18
CA VAL A 71 -10.37 2.49 -0.32
C VAL A 71 -10.49 1.48 0.82
N TYR A 72 -11.30 0.45 0.58
CA TYR A 72 -11.48 -0.71 1.43
C TYR A 72 -10.85 -1.92 0.77
N GLY A 73 -10.16 -2.76 1.54
CA GLY A 73 -9.54 -3.96 1.02
C GLY A 73 -9.54 -5.10 2.03
N THR A 74 -9.21 -6.28 1.51
CA THR A 74 -8.99 -7.49 2.32
C THR A 74 -7.66 -8.11 1.94
N TYR A 75 -7.04 -8.83 2.87
CA TYR A 75 -5.88 -9.65 2.55
C TYR A 75 -6.33 -10.95 1.88
N GLU A 76 -5.55 -11.41 0.92
CA GLU A 76 -5.80 -12.59 0.13
C GLU A 76 -5.60 -13.86 1.02
N PRO A 77 -6.67 -14.63 1.30
CA PRO A 77 -6.63 -15.68 2.32
C PRO A 77 -5.59 -16.77 2.09
N LYS A 78 -5.24 -17.08 0.83
CA LYS A 78 -4.24 -18.11 0.52
C LYS A 78 -2.83 -17.80 1.06
N TYR A 79 -2.53 -16.52 1.31
CA TYR A 79 -1.25 -16.07 1.86
C TYR A 79 -1.31 -15.77 3.36
N LEU A 80 -2.50 -15.88 3.96
CA LEU A 80 -2.66 -15.94 5.40
C LEU A 80 -2.64 -17.40 5.84
N ASN A 81 -1.98 -17.71 6.96
CA ASN A 81 -2.06 -19.05 7.52
C ASN A 81 -3.53 -19.40 7.78
N TRP A 82 -3.96 -20.62 7.48
CA TRP A 82 -5.36 -21.08 7.61
C TRP A 82 -5.96 -20.81 9.01
N TRP A 83 -5.11 -20.78 10.03
CA TRP A 83 -5.46 -20.51 11.43
C TRP A 83 -5.62 -19.02 11.78
N LYS A 84 -5.29 -18.10 10.87
CA LYS A 84 -5.42 -16.66 11.10
C LYS A 84 -6.79 -16.19 10.64
N SER A 85 -7.42 -15.35 11.46
CA SER A 85 -8.66 -14.64 11.11
C SER A 85 -8.51 -13.89 9.79
N LYS A 86 -9.60 -13.82 9.02
CA LYS A 86 -9.66 -12.96 7.84
C LYS A 86 -9.42 -11.51 8.27
N LYS A 87 -8.71 -10.73 7.47
CA LYS A 87 -8.34 -9.35 7.81
C LYS A 87 -8.87 -8.39 6.76
N ASP A 88 -9.47 -7.29 7.22
CA ASP A 88 -9.91 -6.18 6.40
C ASP A 88 -9.20 -4.89 6.81
N PHE A 89 -9.19 -3.89 5.92
CA PHE A 89 -8.58 -2.60 6.18
C PHE A 89 -9.26 -1.50 5.37
N VAL A 90 -9.13 -0.27 5.87
CA VAL A 90 -9.54 0.96 5.20
C VAL A 90 -8.35 1.91 5.25
N PHE A 91 -8.00 2.52 4.12
CA PHE A 91 -6.91 3.48 4.04
C PHE A 91 -7.20 4.55 3.00
N SER A 92 -6.63 5.73 3.21
CA SER A 92 -6.61 6.78 2.22
C SER A 92 -5.36 6.70 1.37
N ARG A 93 -5.48 7.14 0.11
CA ARG A 93 -4.36 7.33 -0.81
C ARG A 93 -4.38 8.77 -1.26
N GLN A 94 -3.24 9.42 -1.17
CA GLN A 94 -3.02 10.78 -1.68
C GLN A 94 -1.88 10.72 -2.68
N TRP A 95 -2.01 11.41 -3.81
CA TRP A 95 -0.95 11.44 -4.81
C TRP A 95 -0.75 12.81 -5.43
N PHE A 96 0.48 13.09 -5.85
CA PHE A 96 0.80 14.26 -6.65
C PHE A 96 1.95 13.96 -7.62
N ARG A 97 1.97 14.70 -8.74
CA ARG A 97 3.05 14.65 -9.72
C ARG A 97 3.96 15.87 -9.54
N GLY A 98 5.24 15.62 -9.32
CA GLY A 98 6.27 16.65 -9.24
C GLY A 98 6.59 17.27 -10.60
N GLN A 99 7.25 18.43 -10.59
CA GLN A 99 7.73 19.09 -11.81
C GLN A 99 8.79 18.27 -12.56
N ASP A 100 9.50 17.41 -11.84
CA ASP A 100 10.45 16.41 -12.34
C ASP A 100 9.75 15.18 -12.96
N GLY A 101 8.42 15.17 -12.99
CA GLY A 101 7.63 14.07 -13.51
C GLY A 101 7.46 12.90 -12.54
N ALA A 102 8.02 12.97 -11.34
CA ALA A 102 7.93 11.91 -10.34
C ALA A 102 6.54 11.88 -9.68
N TYR A 103 6.03 10.67 -9.45
CA TYR A 103 4.81 10.46 -8.68
C TYR A 103 5.14 10.15 -7.22
N ASN A 104 4.47 10.86 -6.31
CA ASN A 104 4.50 10.56 -4.89
C ASN A 104 3.12 10.04 -4.50
N ILE A 105 3.08 8.90 -3.80
CA ILE A 105 1.85 8.29 -3.31
C ILE A 105 2.01 8.09 -1.81
N LEU A 106 1.09 8.65 -1.03
CA LEU A 106 1.01 8.47 0.41
C LEU A 106 -0.22 7.63 0.73
N GLN A 107 0.01 6.52 1.43
CA GLN A 107 -1.06 5.69 1.99
C GLN A 107 -1.14 5.92 3.49
N SER A 108 -2.34 6.05 4.04
CA SER A 108 -2.53 6.26 5.48
C SER A 108 -3.74 5.50 6.01
N PRO A 109 -3.66 4.86 7.18
CA PRO A 109 -4.80 4.18 7.76
C PRO A 109 -5.97 5.16 7.93
N ALA A 110 -7.16 4.73 7.56
CA ALA A 110 -8.37 5.54 7.59
C ALA A 110 -9.52 4.76 8.24
N SER A 111 -10.56 5.51 8.64
CA SER A 111 -11.83 4.98 9.13
C SER A 111 -12.94 5.64 8.35
N HIS A 112 -13.95 4.88 7.92
CA HIS A 112 -15.06 5.42 7.14
C HIS A 112 -16.39 4.80 7.57
N LYS A 113 -17.44 5.63 7.71
CA LYS A 113 -18.75 5.20 8.25
C LYS A 113 -19.42 4.14 7.39
N GLN A 114 -19.22 4.17 6.06
CA GLN A 114 -19.78 3.17 5.14
C GLN A 114 -19.04 1.82 5.20
N LYS A 115 -17.86 1.76 5.85
CA LYS A 115 -17.04 0.55 5.99
C LYS A 115 -16.64 0.30 7.45
N PRO A 116 -17.62 0.07 8.35
CA PRO A 116 -17.34 -0.35 9.72
C PRO A 116 -16.64 -1.72 9.74
N PRO A 117 -16.06 -2.16 10.86
CA PRO A 117 -15.45 -3.49 10.98
C PRO A 117 -16.39 -4.59 10.48
N ARG A 118 -15.91 -5.39 9.53
CA ARG A 118 -16.73 -6.43 8.91
C ARG A 118 -16.84 -7.64 9.85
N HIS A 119 -18.06 -8.16 10.03
CA HIS A 119 -18.28 -9.35 10.85
C HIS A 119 -17.44 -10.54 10.36
N GLY A 120 -16.73 -11.20 11.28
CA GLY A 120 -15.81 -12.31 10.99
C GLY A 120 -14.46 -11.88 10.40
N TYR A 121 -14.17 -10.58 10.35
CA TYR A 121 -12.87 -10.04 9.96
C TYR A 121 -12.24 -9.28 11.14
N GLU A 122 -10.93 -9.38 11.25
CA GLU A 122 -10.11 -8.57 12.15
C GLU A 122 -9.67 -7.30 11.42
N ARG A 123 -10.21 -6.14 11.85
CA ARG A 123 -9.85 -4.83 11.28
C ARG A 123 -8.39 -4.51 11.57
N THR A 124 -7.60 -4.44 10.51
CA THR A 124 -6.19 -4.06 10.57
C THR A 124 -6.05 -2.61 10.15
N HIS A 125 -5.30 -1.83 10.93
CA HIS A 125 -4.84 -0.52 10.49
C HIS A 125 -3.55 -0.72 9.69
N ILE A 126 -3.52 -0.24 8.44
CA ILE A 126 -2.27 -0.20 7.69
C ILE A 126 -1.28 0.61 8.51
N ASN A 127 -0.28 -0.08 9.05
CA ASN A 127 0.66 0.55 9.95
C ASN A 127 1.55 1.44 9.09
N ARG A 128 1.71 2.72 9.44
CA ARG A 128 2.57 3.70 8.73
C ARG A 128 4.05 3.28 8.61
N LYS A 129 4.40 2.09 9.12
CA LYS A 129 5.75 1.59 9.41
C LYS A 129 6.07 0.21 8.82
N ILE A 130 5.05 -0.63 8.57
CA ILE A 130 5.22 -1.80 7.70
C ILE A 130 4.23 -1.59 6.57
N ASP A 131 4.63 -0.65 5.73
CA ASP A 131 3.97 -0.39 4.49
C ASP A 131 4.59 -1.34 3.46
N LEU A 132 3.75 -2.19 2.87
CA LEU A 132 4.13 -2.92 1.67
C LEU A 132 4.26 -1.96 0.46
N SER A 133 4.08 -0.64 0.65
CA SER A 133 4.63 0.40 -0.22
C SER A 133 6.16 0.46 -0.25
N GLY A 134 6.86 -0.45 0.44
CA GLY A 134 8.23 -0.87 0.13
C GLY A 134 8.42 -1.45 -1.28
N LEU A 135 7.66 -0.99 -2.27
CA LEU A 135 7.93 -1.05 -3.70
C LEU A 135 8.11 0.39 -4.20
N VAL A 136 9.34 0.84 -4.07
CA VAL A 136 10.05 1.93 -4.75
C VAL A 136 9.43 2.44 -6.05
N PHE A 137 9.51 3.77 -6.25
CA PHE A 137 10.02 4.32 -7.51
C PHE A 137 11.09 5.40 -7.27
N LEU A 138 12.27 5.22 -7.85
CA LEU A 138 13.22 6.30 -8.09
C LEU A 138 13.51 6.27 -9.59
N GLN A 139 13.15 7.39 -10.21
CA GLN A 139 13.26 7.71 -11.63
C GLN A 139 14.72 7.57 -12.13
N LEU A 140 14.90 7.19 -13.40
CA LEU A 140 16.11 7.49 -14.18
C LEU A 140 16.04 8.92 -14.71
#